data_AF-A0A1W9TAP9-F1
#
_entry.id   AF-A0A1W9TAP9-F1
#
_cell.length_a   1.000
_cell.length_b   1.000
_cell.length_c   1.000
_cell.angle_alpha   90.00
_cell.angle_beta   90.00
_cell.angle_gamma   90.00
#
_symmetry.space_group_name_H-M   'P 1'
#
loop_
_entity.id
_entity.type
_entity.pdbx_description
1 polymer ?
#
loop_
_entity_poly.entity_id
_entity_poly.type
_entity_poly.pdbx_seq_one_letter_code
_entity_poly.pdbx_strand_id
1 'polypeptide(L)'
;MWMKQTAFKYLALLLLLMSIVLVLRSEPCKAAEDRRTFSFYFENDLFADTDRHYTNGIKLSWISNDLTGYAKSGSLPDWSLPIIRRLPFINEQGLQRNVGLSIGQNMYTPGDISSEDPLEDDRPYAGWTYFGIGLHSKNERRLDSMEIQLGIVGPDSFAEQTQKFVHELSGCQSPNDWDNQIKNELGLAVVYERKWRLLYSGTVGKSGLDLIPHLGGALGNVYTYANAGMEARIGWNIPRDFGTSLIRPAGDSNAPLNAQDPRLSRDQDFSLY
;
A
#
# COMPACT_ATOMS: atom_id res chain seq x y z
N MET A 1 -52.53 -19.72 11.34
CA MET A 1 -51.13 -19.73 11.84
C MET A 1 -50.16 -18.93 10.95
N TRP A 2 -50.46 -18.70 9.67
CA TRP A 2 -49.58 -18.02 8.71
C TRP A 2 -49.53 -16.47 8.83
N MET A 3 -50.65 -15.81 9.20
CA MET A 3 -50.72 -14.34 9.32
C MET A 3 -49.94 -13.74 10.51
N LYS A 4 -49.65 -14.50 11.57
CA LYS A 4 -48.90 -13.98 12.74
C LYS A 4 -47.40 -13.84 12.48
N GLN A 5 -46.84 -14.61 11.54
CA GLN A 5 -45.41 -14.56 11.21
C GLN A 5 -45.05 -13.42 10.25
N THR A 6 -45.96 -13.00 9.39
CA THR A 6 -45.75 -11.87 8.48
C THR A 6 -45.79 -10.53 9.21
N ALA A 7 -46.72 -10.34 10.16
CA ALA A 7 -46.80 -9.12 10.96
C ALA A 7 -45.54 -8.87 11.83
N PHE A 8 -44.92 -9.94 12.34
CA PHE A 8 -43.69 -9.84 13.14
C PHE A 8 -42.46 -9.45 12.29
N LYS A 9 -42.42 -9.88 11.01
CA LYS A 9 -41.34 -9.52 10.07
C LYS A 9 -41.38 -8.04 9.70
N TYR A 10 -42.56 -7.45 9.49
CA TYR A 10 -42.68 -6.02 9.20
C TYR A 10 -42.43 -5.14 10.42
N LEU A 11 -42.83 -5.58 11.62
CA LEU A 11 -42.52 -4.86 12.87
C LEU A 11 -41.01 -4.86 13.18
N ALA A 12 -40.32 -5.97 12.93
CA ALA A 12 -38.87 -6.05 13.05
C ALA A 12 -38.16 -5.16 12.02
N LEU A 13 -38.64 -5.11 10.77
CA LEU A 13 -38.09 -4.26 9.71
C LEU A 13 -38.29 -2.76 10.02
N LEU A 14 -39.44 -2.39 10.60
CA LEU A 14 -39.77 -1.01 10.94
C LEU A 14 -39.02 -0.53 12.19
N LEU A 15 -38.76 -1.42 13.16
CA LEU A 15 -37.87 -1.17 14.30
C LEU A 15 -36.39 -1.12 13.88
N LEU A 16 -35.98 -1.89 12.87
CA LEU A 16 -34.65 -1.80 12.24
C LEU A 16 -34.47 -0.47 11.50
N LEU A 17 -35.51 0.00 10.80
CA LEU A 17 -35.50 1.29 10.10
C LEU A 17 -35.54 2.49 11.07
N MET A 18 -36.29 2.42 12.17
CA MET A 18 -36.31 3.48 13.19
C MET A 18 -35.01 3.55 14.01
N SER A 19 -34.29 2.43 14.20
CA SER A 19 -32.98 2.42 14.86
C SER A 19 -31.86 3.00 13.98
N ILE A 20 -32.03 3.03 12.66
CA ILE A 20 -31.11 3.71 11.71
C ILE A 20 -31.28 5.25 11.78
N VAL A 21 -32.48 5.75 12.08
CA VAL A 21 -32.76 7.21 12.07
C VAL A 21 -32.35 7.92 13.37
N LEU A 22 -32.27 7.22 14.51
CA LEU A 22 -31.93 7.86 15.80
C LEU A 22 -30.42 7.95 16.10
N VAL A 23 -29.54 7.42 15.25
CA VAL A 23 -28.07 7.55 15.38
C VAL A 23 -27.56 8.90 14.81
N LEU A 24 -28.44 9.70 14.22
CA LEU A 24 -28.12 10.97 13.54
C LEU A 24 -28.10 12.22 14.43
N ARG A 25 -27.73 12.12 15.72
CA ARG A 25 -27.34 13.32 16.49
C ARG A 25 -26.25 13.03 17.52
N SER A 26 -25.01 13.17 17.08
CA SER A 26 -23.94 13.75 17.89
C SER A 26 -22.81 14.22 16.96
N GLU A 27 -22.45 15.50 17.03
CA GLU A 27 -21.22 16.00 16.42
C GLU A 27 -20.06 15.78 17.40
N PRO A 28 -19.03 15.07 16.94
CA PRO A 28 -17.71 15.67 16.80
C PRO A 28 -17.08 15.37 15.44
N CYS A 29 -16.08 16.16 15.03
CA CYS A 29 -15.38 16.03 13.76
C CYS A 29 -14.82 14.60 13.58
N LYS A 30 -15.43 13.84 12.66
CA LYS A 30 -15.15 12.42 12.42
C LYS A 30 -13.82 12.19 11.70
N ALA A 31 -12.96 11.38 12.29
CA ALA A 31 -11.94 10.64 11.55
C ALA A 31 -12.63 9.82 10.43
N ALA A 32 -11.92 9.49 9.35
CA ALA A 32 -12.46 8.69 8.25
C ALA A 32 -12.73 7.24 8.73
N GLU A 33 -13.83 7.02 9.45
CA GLU A 33 -13.97 5.95 10.44
C GLU A 33 -14.18 4.53 9.88
N ASP A 34 -14.39 4.31 8.57
CA ASP A 34 -14.55 2.93 8.06
C ASP A 34 -14.20 2.73 6.58
N ARG A 35 -13.13 3.37 6.10
CA ARG A 35 -12.74 3.25 4.68
C ARG A 35 -11.57 2.31 4.51
N ARG A 36 -11.72 1.33 3.61
CA ARG A 36 -10.67 0.42 3.16
C ARG A 36 -10.16 0.90 1.82
N THR A 37 -8.87 0.74 1.56
CA THR A 37 -8.25 1.14 0.30
C THR A 37 -7.72 -0.09 -0.41
N PHE A 38 -8.07 -0.23 -1.69
CA PHE A 38 -7.46 -1.20 -2.58
C PHE A 38 -6.61 -0.44 -3.59
N SER A 39 -5.38 -0.89 -3.81
CA SER A 39 -4.44 -0.25 -4.71
C SER A 39 -3.83 -1.31 -5.62
N PHE A 40 -3.80 -1.00 -6.91
CA PHE A 40 -3.05 -1.74 -7.91
C PHE A 40 -1.94 -0.82 -8.41
N TYR A 41 -0.71 -1.32 -8.32
CA TYR A 41 0.47 -0.65 -8.83
C TYR A 41 1.04 -1.46 -9.98
N PHE A 42 1.41 -0.75 -11.03
CA PHE A 42 2.09 -1.28 -12.20
C PHE A 42 3.19 -0.29 -12.56
N GLU A 43 4.44 -0.72 -12.40
CA GLU A 43 5.63 0.03 -12.83
C GLU A 43 6.30 -0.74 -13.96
N ASN A 44 6.69 -0.01 -15.00
CA ASN A 44 7.27 -0.58 -16.21
C ASN A 44 8.20 0.44 -16.88
N ASP A 45 9.37 -0.04 -17.31
CA ASP A 45 10.42 0.75 -17.97
C ASP A 45 10.10 1.19 -19.42
N LEU A 46 8.99 0.75 -20.02
CA LEU A 46 8.59 1.06 -21.40
C LEU A 46 8.51 2.57 -21.71
N PHE A 47 8.43 3.44 -20.69
CA PHE A 47 8.25 4.89 -20.86
C PHE A 47 9.52 5.72 -20.60
N ALA A 48 10.61 5.13 -20.11
CA ALA A 48 11.86 5.83 -19.82
C ALA A 48 13.08 4.97 -20.20
N ASP A 49 13.67 5.29 -21.34
CA ASP A 49 14.77 4.57 -22.01
C ASP A 49 16.14 4.68 -21.28
N THR A 50 16.15 4.84 -19.95
CA THR A 50 17.37 5.21 -19.19
C THR A 50 17.67 4.39 -17.95
N ASP A 51 16.74 3.63 -17.38
CA ASP A 51 17.00 2.97 -16.09
C ASP A 51 17.44 1.52 -16.30
N ARG A 52 18.74 1.38 -16.58
CA ARG A 52 19.45 0.12 -16.34
C ARG A 52 19.11 -0.28 -14.90
N HIS A 53 18.37 -1.39 -14.73
CA HIS A 53 18.43 -2.33 -13.60
C HIS A 53 17.12 -2.71 -12.86
N TYR A 54 15.95 -2.09 -13.09
CA TYR A 54 14.64 -2.51 -12.53
C TYR A 54 13.56 -2.45 -13.60
N THR A 55 13.17 -3.59 -14.15
CA THR A 55 12.43 -3.64 -15.42
C THR A 55 10.94 -3.41 -15.26
N ASN A 56 10.37 -4.04 -14.22
CA ASN A 56 8.93 -4.10 -14.01
C ASN A 56 8.56 -4.49 -12.59
N GLY A 57 7.42 -3.98 -12.11
CA GLY A 57 6.80 -4.47 -10.89
C GLY A 57 5.30 -4.36 -10.90
N ILE A 58 4.67 -5.34 -10.25
CA ILE A 58 3.24 -5.35 -9.99
C ILE A 58 3.04 -5.50 -8.49
N LYS A 59 2.17 -4.67 -7.90
CA LYS A 59 1.77 -4.81 -6.50
C LYS A 59 0.28 -4.63 -6.35
N LEU A 60 -0.36 -5.57 -5.67
CA LEU A 60 -1.72 -5.44 -5.17
C LEU A 60 -1.64 -5.19 -3.67
N SER A 61 -2.30 -4.14 -3.21
CA SER A 61 -2.31 -3.76 -1.80
C SER A 61 -3.74 -3.51 -1.32
N TRP A 62 -4.02 -3.99 -0.12
CA TRP A 62 -5.26 -3.71 0.60
C TRP A 62 -4.90 -3.12 1.96
N ILE A 63 -5.48 -1.96 2.29
CA ILE A 63 -5.29 -1.27 3.55
C ILE A 63 -6.62 -1.22 4.30
N SER A 64 -6.59 -1.59 5.58
CA SER A 64 -7.75 -1.60 6.47
C SER A 64 -8.25 -0.18 6.77
N ASN A 65 -9.46 -0.10 7.33
CA ASN A 65 -9.95 1.08 8.03
C ASN A 65 -9.08 1.47 9.23
N ASP A 66 -9.34 2.65 9.83
CA ASP A 66 -8.66 3.07 11.05
C ASP A 66 -8.98 2.13 12.21
N LEU A 67 -7.94 1.48 12.70
CA LEU A 67 -7.98 0.51 13.76
C LEU A 67 -7.69 1.17 15.12
N THR A 68 -7.57 2.48 15.30
CA THR A 68 -7.22 3.08 16.62
C THR A 68 -8.08 2.58 17.79
N GLY A 69 -9.34 2.20 17.54
CA GLY A 69 -10.25 1.54 18.49
C GLY A 69 -10.15 0.01 18.62
N TYR A 70 -9.24 -0.67 17.91
CA TYR A 70 -9.19 -2.13 17.73
C TYR A 70 -9.07 -2.91 19.03
N ALA A 71 -8.34 -2.35 20.00
CA ALA A 71 -8.15 -2.98 21.31
C ALA A 71 -9.46 -3.03 22.11
N LYS A 72 -10.47 -2.26 21.72
CA LYS A 72 -11.82 -2.26 22.29
C LYS A 72 -12.83 -2.96 21.37
N SER A 73 -12.58 -3.09 20.07
CA SER A 73 -13.53 -3.63 19.09
C SER A 73 -13.40 -5.14 18.81
N GLY A 74 -12.29 -5.79 19.23
CA GLY A 74 -12.08 -7.23 19.03
C GLY A 74 -11.82 -7.64 17.57
N SER A 75 -11.47 -6.69 16.70
CA SER A 75 -11.36 -6.90 15.24
C SER A 75 -10.04 -7.54 14.78
N LEU A 76 -9.07 -7.72 15.68
CA LEU A 76 -7.79 -8.38 15.39
C LEU A 76 -7.66 -9.67 16.20
N PRO A 77 -6.97 -10.70 15.68
CA PRO A 77 -6.66 -11.90 16.46
C PRO A 77 -5.87 -11.57 17.72
N ASP A 78 -6.24 -12.15 18.86
CA ASP A 78 -5.63 -11.85 20.16
C ASP A 78 -4.11 -12.06 20.19
N TRP A 79 -3.60 -13.01 19.40
CA TRP A 79 -2.16 -13.29 19.30
C TRP A 79 -1.35 -12.13 18.72
N SER A 80 -1.98 -11.26 17.91
CA SER A 80 -1.31 -10.14 17.23
C SER A 80 -1.12 -8.92 18.14
N LEU A 81 -2.01 -8.73 19.12
CA LEU A 81 -2.03 -7.54 19.98
C LEU A 81 -0.73 -7.34 20.78
N PRO A 82 -0.13 -8.37 21.41
CA PRO A 82 1.12 -8.21 22.15
C PRO A 82 2.31 -7.87 21.25
N ILE A 83 2.33 -8.38 20.02
CA ILE A 83 3.38 -8.10 19.03
C ILE A 83 3.27 -6.65 18.60
N ILE A 84 2.08 -6.24 18.15
CA ILE A 84 1.82 -4.86 17.72
C ILE A 84 2.21 -3.90 18.83
N ARG A 85 1.76 -4.12 20.08
CA ARG A 85 2.05 -3.25 21.24
C ARG A 85 3.54 -3.08 21.57
N ARG A 86 4.39 -4.02 21.17
CA ARG A 86 5.84 -3.97 21.42
C ARG A 86 6.61 -3.29 20.29
N LEU A 87 5.99 -3.09 19.12
CA LEU A 87 6.64 -2.41 18.01
C LEU A 87 6.88 -0.94 18.40
N PRO A 88 8.14 -0.48 18.40
CA PRO A 88 8.45 0.90 18.68
C PRO A 88 7.86 1.79 17.58
N PHE A 89 7.56 3.05 17.91
CA PHE A 89 7.13 4.08 16.96
C PHE A 89 5.73 3.92 16.31
N ILE A 90 5.11 2.74 16.38
CA ILE A 90 3.78 2.48 15.83
C ILE A 90 2.65 2.70 16.87
N ASN A 91 2.96 2.61 18.18
CA ASN A 91 1.97 2.69 19.28
C ASN A 91 1.84 4.03 20.01
N GLU A 92 2.30 5.13 19.43
CA GLU A 92 2.09 6.44 20.07
C GLU A 92 0.58 6.79 20.15
N GLN A 93 0.21 7.53 21.18
CA GLN A 93 -1.18 7.99 21.35
C GLN A 93 -1.52 9.08 20.34
N GLY A 94 -2.76 9.10 19.84
CA GLY A 94 -3.21 10.11 18.87
C GLY A 94 -2.84 9.82 17.40
N LEU A 95 -2.36 8.61 17.10
CA LEU A 95 -2.10 8.15 15.72
C LEU A 95 -3.22 7.22 15.26
N GLN A 96 -3.68 7.45 14.03
CA GLN A 96 -4.51 6.51 13.27
C GLN A 96 -3.68 5.28 12.90
N ARG A 97 -4.31 4.10 12.89
CA ARG A 97 -3.60 2.84 12.63
C ARG A 97 -4.25 2.06 11.52
N ASN A 98 -3.48 1.61 10.55
CA ASN A 98 -3.97 0.74 9.47
C ASN A 98 -3.08 -0.49 9.33
N VAL A 99 -3.69 -1.62 8.99
CA VAL A 99 -2.98 -2.83 8.56
C VAL A 99 -3.06 -2.89 7.04
N GLY A 100 -1.92 -3.12 6.40
CA GLY A 100 -1.81 -3.39 4.98
C GLY A 100 -1.54 -4.87 4.73
N LEU A 101 -2.15 -5.45 3.71
CA LEU A 101 -1.76 -6.74 3.13
C LEU A 101 -1.44 -6.51 1.67
N SER A 102 -0.33 -7.08 1.20
CA SER A 102 0.05 -6.95 -0.21
C SER A 102 0.60 -8.23 -0.79
N ILE A 103 0.44 -8.39 -2.09
CA ILE A 103 1.21 -9.32 -2.90
C ILE A 103 1.91 -8.51 -3.97
N GLY A 104 3.22 -8.74 -4.14
CA GLY A 104 4.03 -8.03 -5.12
C GLY A 104 4.96 -8.97 -5.86
N GLN A 105 5.28 -8.61 -7.09
CA GLN A 105 6.32 -9.24 -7.89
C GLN A 105 7.19 -8.15 -8.51
N ASN A 106 8.50 -8.21 -8.25
CA ASN A 106 9.51 -7.33 -8.84
C ASN A 106 10.36 -8.14 -9.82
N MET A 107 10.72 -7.54 -10.94
CA MET A 107 11.52 -8.16 -11.99
C MET A 107 12.74 -7.28 -12.31
N TYR A 108 13.90 -7.92 -12.38
CA TYR A 108 15.17 -7.28 -12.71
C TYR A 108 15.76 -8.01 -13.91
N THR A 109 16.09 -7.27 -14.97
CA THR A 109 16.71 -7.82 -16.17
C THR A 109 18.05 -7.12 -16.45
N PRO A 110 18.96 -7.74 -17.21
CA PRO A 110 20.05 -7.03 -17.85
C PRO A 110 19.53 -5.93 -18.77
N GLY A 111 20.42 -5.01 -19.15
CA GLY A 111 20.13 -3.94 -20.09
C GLY A 111 19.87 -4.43 -21.51
N ASP A 112 20.47 -5.56 -21.91
CA ASP A 112 20.17 -6.23 -23.18
C ASP A 112 19.40 -7.53 -22.92
N ILE A 113 18.08 -7.48 -23.13
CA ILE A 113 17.17 -8.61 -22.96
C ILE A 113 17.14 -9.56 -24.17
N SER A 114 17.85 -9.21 -25.25
CA SER A 114 17.91 -10.00 -26.48
C SER A 114 18.97 -11.10 -26.44
N SER A 115 19.98 -10.93 -25.59
CA SER A 115 21.03 -11.93 -25.37
C SER A 115 20.43 -13.26 -24.90
N GLU A 116 20.92 -14.36 -25.46
CA GLU A 116 20.61 -15.73 -25.01
C GLU A 116 21.63 -16.23 -23.97
N ASP A 117 22.80 -15.58 -23.91
CA ASP A 117 23.88 -15.91 -22.99
C ASP A 117 23.93 -14.92 -21.81
N PRO A 118 24.37 -15.37 -20.62
CA PRO A 118 24.59 -14.49 -19.49
C PRO A 118 25.61 -13.40 -19.82
N LEU A 119 25.26 -12.15 -19.51
CA LEU A 119 26.18 -11.02 -19.64
C LEU A 119 27.02 -10.91 -18.36
N GLU A 120 28.29 -11.32 -18.41
CA GLU A 120 29.19 -11.33 -17.23
C GLU A 120 29.36 -9.95 -16.58
N ASP A 121 29.28 -8.88 -17.39
CA ASP A 121 29.43 -7.48 -16.95
C ASP A 121 28.09 -6.80 -16.59
N ASP A 122 26.98 -7.53 -16.60
CA ASP A 122 25.66 -7.02 -16.21
C ASP A 122 24.99 -7.92 -15.16
N ARG A 123 23.82 -7.52 -14.67
CA ARG A 123 23.05 -8.34 -13.73
C ARG A 123 22.39 -9.51 -14.45
N PRO A 124 22.32 -10.67 -13.80
CA PRO A 124 21.46 -11.74 -14.26
C PRO A 124 19.99 -11.35 -14.11
N TYR A 125 19.14 -12.07 -14.81
CA TYR A 125 17.71 -12.05 -14.55
C TYR A 125 17.41 -12.45 -13.10
N ALA A 126 16.44 -11.76 -12.50
CA ALA A 126 15.95 -12.08 -11.17
C ALA A 126 14.49 -11.69 -11.00
N GLY A 127 13.71 -12.58 -10.40
CA GLY A 127 12.36 -12.29 -9.93
C GLY A 127 12.27 -12.36 -8.42
N TRP A 128 11.45 -11.49 -7.82
CA TRP A 128 11.12 -11.48 -6.39
C TRP A 128 9.61 -11.40 -6.21
N THR A 129 8.97 -12.50 -5.82
CA THR A 129 7.52 -12.54 -5.52
C THR A 129 7.30 -12.73 -4.05
N TYR A 130 6.47 -11.88 -3.46
CA TYR A 130 6.32 -11.81 -2.01
C TYR A 130 4.89 -11.50 -1.57
N PHE A 131 4.59 -11.96 -0.36
CA PHE A 131 3.48 -11.48 0.45
C PHE A 131 4.01 -10.51 1.50
N GLY A 132 3.32 -9.38 1.66
CA GLY A 132 3.66 -8.30 2.59
C GLY A 132 2.59 -8.08 3.64
N ILE A 133 3.00 -7.88 4.89
CA ILE A 133 2.14 -7.39 5.98
C ILE A 133 2.68 -6.04 6.45
N GLY A 134 1.87 -5.00 6.28
CA GLY A 134 2.17 -3.62 6.63
C GLY A 134 1.44 -3.15 7.89
N LEU A 135 2.10 -2.30 8.67
CA LEU A 135 1.53 -1.54 9.77
C LEU A 135 1.83 -0.06 9.54
N HIS A 136 0.77 0.74 9.46
CA HIS A 136 0.87 2.18 9.26
C HIS A 136 0.34 2.89 10.50
N SER A 137 1.09 3.87 10.99
CA SER A 137 0.71 4.74 12.10
C SER A 137 0.86 6.19 11.67
N LYS A 138 -0.23 6.97 11.68
CA LYS A 138 -0.24 8.28 11.03
C LYS A 138 -1.08 9.33 11.72
N ASN A 139 -0.70 10.59 11.52
CA ASN A 139 -1.51 11.77 11.82
C ASN A 139 -1.26 12.85 10.75
N GLU A 140 -1.68 14.10 10.99
CA GLU A 140 -1.51 15.19 10.02
C GLU A 140 -0.05 15.61 9.75
N ARG A 141 0.91 15.20 10.59
CA ARG A 141 2.31 15.64 10.53
C ARG A 141 3.32 14.52 10.32
N ARG A 142 2.94 13.28 10.56
CA ARG A 142 3.85 12.12 10.54
C ARG A 142 3.13 10.86 10.08
N LEU A 143 3.84 10.05 9.30
CA LEU A 143 3.48 8.68 8.95
C LEU A 143 4.68 7.77 9.26
N ASP A 144 4.44 6.70 10.00
CA ASP A 144 5.33 5.58 10.18
C ASP A 144 4.74 4.37 9.47
N SER A 145 5.54 3.72 8.63
CA SER A 145 5.18 2.50 7.94
C SER A 145 6.22 1.43 8.28
N MET A 146 5.75 0.27 8.75
CA MET A 146 6.57 -0.93 8.90
C MET A 146 5.98 -2.04 8.04
N GLU A 147 6.80 -2.73 7.26
CA GLU A 147 6.35 -3.82 6.40
C GLU A 147 7.26 -5.03 6.55
N ILE A 148 6.68 -6.22 6.64
CA ILE A 148 7.41 -7.49 6.58
C ILE A 148 7.01 -8.18 5.29
N GLN A 149 7.99 -8.53 4.46
CA GLN A 149 7.81 -9.26 3.22
C GLN A 149 8.43 -10.65 3.33
N LEU A 150 7.68 -11.67 2.92
CA LEU A 150 8.12 -13.05 2.83
C LEU A 150 7.77 -13.60 1.45
N GLY A 151 8.71 -14.26 0.80
CA GLY A 151 8.54 -14.64 -0.60
C GLY A 151 9.67 -15.51 -1.13
N ILE A 152 9.74 -15.63 -2.45
CA ILE A 152 10.78 -16.38 -3.14
C ILE A 152 11.46 -15.50 -4.19
N VAL A 153 12.78 -15.52 -4.17
CA VAL A 153 13.66 -15.01 -5.24
C VAL A 153 13.99 -16.16 -6.19
N GLY A 154 14.05 -15.95 -7.50
CA GLY A 154 14.47 -16.95 -8.51
C GLY A 154 13.33 -17.52 -9.36
N PRO A 155 13.52 -18.67 -10.05
CA PRO A 155 12.52 -19.25 -10.96
C PRO A 155 11.11 -19.42 -10.37
N ASP A 156 11.03 -19.83 -9.09
CA ASP A 156 9.75 -20.07 -8.38
C ASP A 156 9.04 -18.75 -8.00
N SER A 157 9.64 -17.60 -8.29
CA SER A 157 8.94 -16.31 -8.24
C SER A 157 7.94 -16.14 -9.39
N PHE A 158 8.06 -16.92 -10.46
CA PHE A 158 7.24 -16.83 -11.68
C PHE A 158 7.33 -15.49 -12.43
N ALA A 159 8.46 -14.80 -12.29
CA ALA A 159 8.72 -13.54 -12.98
C ALA A 159 8.82 -13.70 -14.51
N GLU A 160 9.50 -14.74 -14.98
CA GLU A 160 9.62 -15.06 -16.41
C GLU A 160 8.25 -15.15 -17.09
N GLN A 161 7.34 -15.94 -16.51
CA GLN A 161 6.02 -16.19 -17.07
C GLN A 161 5.21 -14.89 -17.10
N THR A 162 5.34 -14.06 -16.07
CA THR A 162 4.66 -12.77 -16.00
C THR A 162 5.20 -11.78 -17.03
N GLN A 163 6.52 -11.71 -17.18
CA GLN A 163 7.13 -10.85 -18.20
C GLN A 163 6.75 -11.29 -19.61
N LYS A 164 6.86 -12.59 -19.92
CA LYS A 164 6.46 -13.15 -21.22
C LYS A 164 4.98 -12.87 -21.53
N PHE A 165 4.09 -13.03 -20.55
CA PHE A 165 2.67 -12.70 -20.71
C PHE A 165 2.45 -11.22 -21.05
N VAL A 166 3.11 -10.29 -20.35
CA VAL A 166 3.01 -8.85 -20.64
C VAL A 166 3.60 -8.50 -22.00
N HIS A 167 4.72 -9.12 -22.38
CA HIS A 167 5.36 -8.89 -23.68
C HIS A 167 4.51 -9.43 -24.84
N GLU A 168 3.88 -10.60 -24.67
CA GLU A 168 2.92 -11.15 -25.64
C GLU A 168 1.69 -10.24 -25.83
N LEU A 169 1.15 -9.69 -24.74
CA LEU A 169 0.01 -8.76 -24.82
C LEU A 169 0.36 -7.41 -25.44
N SER A 170 1.57 -6.91 -25.20
CA SER A 170 2.03 -5.61 -25.70
C SER A 170 2.69 -5.68 -27.08
N GLY A 171 3.02 -6.88 -27.57
CA GLY A 171 3.74 -7.08 -28.83
C GLY A 171 5.22 -6.70 -28.77
N CYS A 172 5.80 -6.61 -27.57
CA CYS A 172 7.22 -6.30 -27.38
C CYS A 172 8.10 -7.53 -27.57
N GLN A 173 9.40 -7.32 -27.81
CA GLN A 173 10.38 -8.41 -27.93
C GLN A 173 10.43 -9.26 -26.65
N SER A 174 10.33 -10.58 -26.78
CA SER A 174 10.45 -11.51 -25.66
C SER A 174 11.88 -11.57 -25.09
N PRO A 175 12.03 -11.66 -23.75
CA PRO A 175 13.32 -11.87 -23.11
C PRO A 175 13.82 -13.31 -23.30
N ASN A 176 15.12 -13.48 -23.57
CA ASN A 176 15.69 -14.79 -23.97
C ASN A 176 16.51 -15.52 -22.88
N ASP A 177 16.98 -14.84 -21.83
CA ASP A 177 17.96 -15.39 -20.87
C ASP A 177 17.40 -15.73 -19.46
N TRP A 178 16.09 -15.98 -19.36
CA TRP A 178 15.48 -16.37 -18.07
C TRP A 178 15.97 -17.72 -17.55
N ASP A 179 16.51 -18.59 -18.40
CA ASP A 179 17.07 -19.89 -18.01
C ASP A 179 18.35 -19.75 -17.16
N ASN A 180 19.06 -18.62 -17.27
CA ASN A 180 20.27 -18.33 -16.49
C ASN A 180 20.02 -17.36 -15.32
N GLN A 181 18.77 -17.14 -14.93
CA GLN A 181 18.41 -16.32 -13.78
C GLN A 181 19.01 -16.85 -12.46
N ILE A 182 19.07 -15.99 -11.44
CA ILE A 182 19.52 -16.41 -10.10
C ILE A 182 18.64 -17.52 -9.52
N LYS A 183 19.24 -18.42 -8.73
CA LYS A 183 18.57 -19.60 -8.19
C LYS A 183 17.54 -19.26 -7.12
N ASN A 184 16.65 -20.21 -6.85
CA ASN A 184 15.64 -20.09 -5.81
C ASN A 184 16.24 -19.85 -4.43
N GLU A 185 15.76 -18.80 -3.76
CA GLU A 185 16.06 -18.50 -2.37
C GLU A 185 14.81 -17.99 -1.65
N LEU A 186 14.56 -18.46 -0.42
CA LEU A 186 13.51 -17.90 0.42
C LEU A 186 13.92 -16.48 0.82
N GLY A 187 13.14 -15.49 0.42
CA GLY A 187 13.41 -14.10 0.76
C GLY A 187 12.62 -13.64 1.97
N LEU A 188 13.27 -12.85 2.82
CA LEU A 188 12.67 -12.13 3.93
C LEU A 188 13.21 -10.70 3.90
N ALA A 189 12.32 -9.73 4.07
CA ALA A 189 12.70 -8.35 4.28
C ALA A 189 11.80 -7.68 5.32
N VAL A 190 12.40 -6.87 6.17
CA VAL A 190 11.71 -6.01 7.13
C VAL A 190 12.06 -4.57 6.79
N VAL A 191 11.04 -3.76 6.56
CA VAL A 191 11.17 -2.38 6.12
C VAL A 191 10.53 -1.46 7.13
N TYR A 192 11.18 -0.33 7.37
CA TYR A 192 10.63 0.75 8.15
C TYR A 192 10.90 2.09 7.46
N GLU A 193 9.87 2.91 7.34
CA GLU A 193 9.97 4.26 6.80
C GLU A 193 9.18 5.24 7.66
N ARG A 194 9.77 6.40 7.94
CA ARG A 194 9.11 7.54 8.56
C ARG A 194 9.09 8.71 7.59
N LYS A 195 7.90 9.27 7.40
CA LYS A 195 7.67 10.52 6.66
C LYS A 195 7.19 11.60 7.62
N TRP A 196 7.69 12.81 7.45
CA TRP A 196 7.21 14.00 8.17
C TRP A 196 6.61 14.98 7.19
N ARG A 197 5.57 15.70 7.58
CA ARG A 197 5.05 16.85 6.83
C ARG A 197 5.52 18.10 7.55
N LEU A 198 6.56 18.74 7.02
CA LEU A 198 7.17 19.92 7.64
C LEU A 198 6.43 21.21 7.28
N LEU A 199 5.94 21.28 6.04
CA LEU A 199 5.16 22.41 5.54
C LEU A 199 3.86 21.89 4.98
N TYR A 200 2.79 22.59 5.32
CA TYR A 200 1.49 22.47 4.68
C TYR A 200 0.88 23.87 4.67
N SER A 201 1.01 24.56 3.54
CA SER A 201 0.33 25.85 3.35
C SER A 201 -1.02 25.56 2.73
N GLY A 202 -2.07 25.67 3.53
CA GLY A 202 -3.45 25.55 3.08
C GLY A 202 -4.13 26.92 3.11
N THR A 203 -4.72 27.28 1.97
CA THR A 203 -5.84 28.23 1.81
C THR A 203 -5.52 29.69 1.47
N VAL A 204 -4.80 29.93 0.38
CA VAL A 204 -5.21 31.00 -0.54
C VAL A 204 -5.76 30.33 -1.80
N GLY A 205 -7.10 30.25 -1.90
CA GLY A 205 -7.80 29.80 -3.11
C GLY A 205 -7.49 28.37 -3.58
N LYS A 206 -7.70 27.33 -2.75
CA LYS A 206 -7.48 25.89 -3.05
C LYS A 206 -6.06 25.49 -3.50
N SER A 207 -5.15 26.42 -3.74
CA SER A 207 -3.73 26.12 -3.93
C SER A 207 -3.11 25.57 -2.65
N GLY A 208 -2.29 24.55 -2.80
CA GLY A 208 -1.56 23.89 -1.72
C GLY A 208 -0.07 23.76 -2.05
N LEU A 209 0.73 23.78 -0.99
CA LEU A 209 2.15 23.43 -1.01
C LEU A 209 2.41 22.52 0.18
N ASP A 210 3.08 21.39 -0.05
CA ASP A 210 3.63 20.58 1.02
C ASP A 210 5.06 20.12 0.79
N LEU A 211 5.76 19.87 1.90
CA LEU A 211 7.13 19.37 1.95
C LEU A 211 7.19 18.18 2.89
N ILE A 212 7.61 17.04 2.35
CA ILE A 212 7.55 15.73 2.99
C ILE A 212 8.93 15.06 2.95
N PRO A 213 9.84 15.36 3.89
CA PRO A 213 11.04 14.56 4.07
C PRO A 213 10.72 13.16 4.59
N HIS A 214 11.59 12.21 4.27
CA HIS A 214 11.52 10.83 4.75
C HIS A 214 12.90 10.28 5.10
N LEU A 215 12.88 9.32 6.03
CA LEU A 215 14.01 8.51 6.45
C LEU A 215 13.51 7.08 6.62
N GLY A 216 14.26 6.11 6.13
CA GLY A 216 13.89 4.72 6.27
C GLY A 216 15.02 3.75 5.96
N GLY A 217 14.67 2.49 5.89
CA GLY A 217 15.59 1.44 5.53
C GLY A 217 14.91 0.09 5.52
N ALA A 218 15.67 -0.89 5.05
CA ALA A 218 15.26 -2.28 5.03
C ALA A 218 16.41 -3.17 5.50
N LEU A 219 16.04 -4.28 6.12
CA LEU A 219 16.94 -5.34 6.54
C LEU A 219 16.37 -6.68 6.07
N GLY A 220 17.19 -7.48 5.39
CA GLY A 220 16.77 -8.75 4.80
C GLY A 220 17.83 -9.35 3.90
N ASN A 221 17.61 -10.60 3.47
CA ASN A 221 18.48 -11.25 2.49
C ASN A 221 18.14 -10.83 1.05
N VAL A 222 16.96 -10.27 0.79
CA VAL A 222 16.60 -9.72 -0.53
C VAL A 222 17.19 -8.33 -0.75
N TYR A 223 17.08 -7.45 0.25
CA TYR A 223 17.65 -6.12 0.22
C TYR A 223 17.96 -5.63 1.63
N THR A 224 19.08 -4.91 1.76
CA THR A 224 19.52 -4.25 2.99
C THR A 224 20.02 -2.86 2.63
N TYR A 225 19.36 -1.82 3.12
CA TYR A 225 19.70 -0.43 2.82
C TYR A 225 19.20 0.53 3.91
N ALA A 226 19.76 1.74 3.90
CA ALA A 226 19.19 2.91 4.54
C ALA A 226 18.92 3.96 3.46
N ASN A 227 17.87 4.76 3.64
CA ASN A 227 17.51 5.81 2.69
C ASN A 227 17.07 7.08 3.43
N ALA A 228 17.26 8.22 2.77
CA ALA A 228 16.68 9.49 3.15
C ALA A 228 16.34 10.28 1.89
N GLY A 229 15.28 11.08 1.93
CA GLY A 229 14.88 11.90 0.79
C GLY A 229 13.82 12.92 1.17
N MET A 230 13.31 13.64 0.17
CA MET A 230 12.21 14.58 0.35
C MET A 230 11.34 14.67 -0.89
N GLU A 231 10.05 14.89 -0.67
CA GLU A 231 9.07 15.17 -1.72
C GLU A 231 8.49 16.57 -1.48
N ALA A 232 8.39 17.38 -2.52
CA ALA A 232 7.71 18.67 -2.48
C ALA A 232 6.58 18.67 -3.50
N ARG A 233 5.37 19.04 -3.09
CA ARG A 233 4.22 19.09 -4.00
C ARG A 233 3.61 20.48 -4.02
N ILE A 234 3.30 20.93 -5.23
CA ILE A 234 2.56 22.16 -5.49
C ILE A 234 1.39 21.82 -6.40
N GLY A 235 0.22 22.37 -6.12
CA GLY A 235 -0.96 21.99 -6.88
C GLY A 235 -2.25 22.56 -6.32
N TRP A 236 -3.33 22.21 -7.00
CA TRP A 236 -4.68 22.59 -6.63
C TRP A 236 -5.34 21.47 -5.85
N ASN A 237 -5.82 21.75 -4.64
CA ASN A 237 -6.55 20.82 -3.80
C ASN A 237 -5.79 19.51 -3.53
N ILE A 238 -4.50 19.62 -3.20
CA ILE A 238 -3.61 18.48 -2.93
C ILE A 238 -4.21 17.61 -1.81
N PRO A 239 -4.30 16.27 -2.00
CA PRO A 239 -4.75 15.36 -0.96
C PRO A 239 -3.86 15.45 0.28
N ARG A 240 -4.45 15.30 1.46
CA ARG A 240 -3.70 15.26 2.73
C ARG A 240 -3.11 13.87 2.98
N ASP A 241 -2.37 13.30 2.03
CA ASP A 241 -1.59 12.05 2.20
C ASP A 241 -0.08 12.32 2.25
N PHE A 242 0.73 11.28 2.35
CA PHE A 242 2.19 11.41 2.53
C PHE A 242 2.99 11.23 1.23
N GLY A 243 2.46 11.78 0.14
CA GLY A 243 3.16 11.82 -1.14
C GLY A 243 2.81 10.68 -2.08
N THR A 244 3.62 10.53 -3.12
CA THR A 244 3.51 9.44 -4.08
C THR A 244 3.80 8.08 -3.45
N SER A 245 3.05 7.08 -3.91
CA SER A 245 3.26 5.68 -3.55
C SER A 245 3.92 4.98 -4.73
N LEU A 246 5.22 4.69 -4.60
CA LEU A 246 5.98 3.87 -5.54
C LEU A 246 5.89 2.39 -5.13
N ILE A 247 6.19 1.46 -6.05
CA ILE A 247 6.45 0.03 -5.75
C ILE A 247 7.81 -0.09 -5.08
N ARG A 248 7.90 0.54 -3.91
CA ARG A 248 8.95 0.34 -2.93
C ARG A 248 8.32 -0.24 -1.68
N PRO A 249 9.07 -1.05 -0.92
CA PRO A 249 8.63 -1.47 0.40
C PRO A 249 8.22 -0.25 1.25
N ALA A 250 7.12 -0.35 2.00
CA ALA A 250 6.52 0.75 2.77
C ALA A 250 6.00 1.96 1.95
N GLY A 251 5.93 1.85 0.62
CA GLY A 251 5.45 2.91 -0.29
C GLY A 251 3.96 3.22 -0.18
N ASP A 252 3.16 2.38 0.46
CA ASP A 252 1.70 2.54 0.58
C ASP A 252 1.34 3.71 1.53
N SER A 253 1.19 4.91 0.96
CA SER A 253 0.85 6.13 1.70
C SER A 253 -0.55 6.68 1.38
N ASN A 254 -1.28 5.99 0.51
CA ASN A 254 -2.52 6.43 -0.10
C ASN A 254 -3.77 6.36 0.80
N ALA A 255 -3.69 5.70 1.95
CA ALA A 255 -4.84 5.62 2.85
C ALA A 255 -5.26 7.03 3.32
N PRO A 256 -6.52 7.44 3.13
CA PRO A 256 -6.99 8.77 3.51
C PRO A 256 -6.73 9.09 4.99
N LEU A 257 -6.35 10.34 5.30
CA LEU A 257 -6.16 10.79 6.70
C LEU A 257 -7.48 11.21 7.34
N ASN A 258 -8.41 11.77 6.56
CA ASN A 258 -9.67 12.30 7.09
C ASN A 258 -10.77 12.32 6.02
N ALA A 259 -11.99 12.63 6.45
CA ALA A 259 -13.17 12.69 5.59
C ALA A 259 -13.16 13.89 4.61
N GLN A 260 -12.17 14.78 4.71
CA GLN A 260 -11.98 15.91 3.79
C GLN A 260 -10.98 15.59 2.67
N ASP A 261 -10.50 14.35 2.56
CA ASP A 261 -9.66 13.90 1.45
C ASP A 261 -10.42 14.08 0.12
N PRO A 262 -9.84 14.77 -0.88
CA PRO A 262 -10.51 15.09 -2.13
C PRO A 262 -10.84 13.86 -2.99
N ARG A 263 -10.24 12.70 -2.69
CA ARG A 263 -10.51 11.43 -3.37
C ARG A 263 -11.75 10.73 -2.82
N LEU A 264 -12.32 11.20 -1.71
CA LEU A 264 -13.50 10.60 -1.11
C LEU A 264 -14.77 11.22 -1.68
N SER A 265 -15.62 10.38 -2.28
CA SER A 265 -16.98 10.77 -2.63
C SER A 265 -17.87 10.89 -1.39
N ARG A 266 -18.66 11.96 -1.33
CA ARG A 266 -19.69 12.13 -0.30
C ARG A 266 -20.97 11.36 -0.62
N ASP A 267 -21.18 11.02 -1.89
CA ASP A 267 -22.43 10.45 -2.39
C ASP A 267 -22.30 8.97 -2.76
N GLN A 268 -21.09 8.40 -2.68
CA GLN A 268 -20.80 7.02 -3.03
C GLN A 268 -19.97 6.31 -1.97
N ASP A 269 -20.26 5.01 -1.78
CA ASP A 269 -19.55 4.16 -0.83
C ASP A 269 -18.16 3.72 -1.32
N PHE A 270 -17.84 3.97 -2.60
CA PHE A 270 -16.53 3.74 -3.20
C PHE A 270 -16.05 4.95 -4.00
N SER A 271 -14.75 5.00 -4.28
CA SER A 271 -14.13 6.03 -5.13
C SER A 271 -12.93 5.41 -5.84
N LEU A 272 -12.74 5.74 -7.12
CA LEU A 272 -11.61 5.31 -7.94
C LEU A 272 -10.79 6.55 -8.29
N TYR A 273 -9.47 6.47 -8.14
CA TYR A 273 -8.53 7.53 -8.47
C TYR A 273 -7.20 6.95 -8.92
#